data_AF-A0A357L781-F1
#
_entry.id   AF-A0A357L781-F1
#
_cell.length_a   1.000
_cell.length_b   1.000
_cell.length_c   1.000
_cell.angle_alpha   90.00
_cell.angle_beta   90.00
_cell.angle_gamma   90.00
#
_symmetry.space_group_name_H-M   'P 1'
#
loop_
_entity.id
_entity.type
_entity.pdbx_description
1 polymer ?
#
loop_
_entity_poly.entity_id
_entity_poly.type
_entity_poly.pdbx_seq_one_letter_code
_entity_poly.pdbx_strand_id
1 'polypeptide(L)'
;MKILTVSTLYPNAAQPSHGVFVENRIDFFRRRTKADVKVIAPVPWFPFSAPAFGRYARFAAAPGRETRRGIEVRHPRYAIPPKIGMT
;
A
#
# COMPACT_ATOMS: atom_id res chain seq x y z
N MET A 1 15.30 17.12 -3.02
CA MET A 1 14.06 16.99 -3.83
C MET A 1 13.03 16.22 -3.05
N LYS A 2 11.76 16.64 -3.04
CA LYS A 2 10.65 15.96 -2.35
C LYS A 2 9.73 15.29 -3.37
N ILE A 3 9.40 14.01 -3.17
CA ILE A 3 8.56 13.22 -4.07
C ILE A 3 7.45 12.54 -3.28
N LEU A 4 6.23 12.63 -3.80
CA LEU A 4 5.09 11.84 -3.35
C LEU A 4 4.74 10.83 -4.44
N THR A 5 4.79 9.54 -4.12
CA THR A 5 4.36 8.48 -5.05
C THR A 5 2.98 7.99 -4.66
N VAL A 6 2.07 7.93 -5.63
CA VAL A 6 0.74 7.36 -5.46
C VAL A 6 0.64 6.09 -6.29
N SER A 7 0.32 4.96 -5.66
CA SER A 7 0.20 3.68 -6.36
C SER A 7 -0.68 2.70 -5.60
N THR A 8 -1.52 1.94 -6.31
CA THR A 8 -2.28 0.82 -5.73
C THR A 8 -1.46 -0.48 -5.62
N LEU A 9 -0.23 -0.48 -6.16
CA LEU A 9 0.69 -1.62 -6.17
C LEU A 9 1.90 -1.32 -5.27
N TYR A 10 1.67 -1.32 -3.96
CA TYR A 10 2.72 -1.13 -2.96
C TYR A 10 2.52 -2.06 -1.77
N PRO A 11 3.59 -2.65 -1.21
CA PRO A 11 3.47 -3.63 -0.15
C PRO A 11 3.00 -2.97 1.14
N ASN A 12 2.34 -3.78 1.97
CA ASN A 12 1.99 -3.43 3.34
C ASN A 12 2.19 -4.65 4.26
N ALA A 13 2.10 -4.46 5.57
CA ALA A 13 2.32 -5.54 6.54
C ALA A 13 1.43 -6.78 6.31
N ALA A 14 0.18 -6.61 5.83
CA ALA A 14 -0.74 -7.72 5.55
C ALA A 14 -0.52 -8.36 4.16
N GLN A 15 0.17 -7.68 3.26
CA GLN A 15 0.43 -8.12 1.88
C GLN A 15 1.87 -7.73 1.47
N PRO A 16 2.90 -8.40 2.03
CA PRO A 16 4.29 -7.98 1.88
C PRO A 16 4.85 -8.13 0.46
N SER A 17 4.27 -9.00 -0.36
CA SER A 17 4.67 -9.22 -1.77
C SER A 17 3.89 -8.35 -2.77
N HIS A 18 2.80 -7.71 -2.36
CA HIS A 18 1.93 -6.93 -3.25
C HIS A 18 2.67 -5.72 -3.80
N GLY A 19 2.95 -5.68 -5.10
CA GLY A 19 3.67 -4.56 -5.72
C GLY A 19 5.11 -4.35 -5.23
N VAL A 20 5.78 -5.40 -4.73
CA VAL A 20 7.16 -5.31 -4.19
C VAL A 20 8.17 -4.71 -5.18
N PHE A 21 7.96 -4.86 -6.49
CA PHE A 21 8.80 -4.25 -7.52
C PHE A 21 8.75 -2.70 -7.49
N VAL A 22 7.63 -2.10 -7.08
CA VAL A 22 7.50 -0.65 -6.90
C VAL A 22 8.31 -0.20 -5.69
N GLU A 23 8.22 -0.91 -4.57
CA GLU A 23 9.04 -0.64 -3.38
C GLU A 23 10.54 -0.72 -3.72
N ASN A 24 10.97 -1.77 -4.43
CA ASN A 24 12.36 -1.92 -4.86
C ASN A 24 12.83 -0.77 -5.76
N ARG A 25 12.02 -0.38 -6.75
CA ARG A 25 12.35 0.73 -7.66
C ARG A 25 12.47 2.05 -6.91
N ILE A 26 11.52 2.35 -6.02
CA ILE A 26 11.50 3.59 -5.24
C ILE A 26 12.67 3.63 -4.25
N ASP A 27 12.95 2.52 -3.55
CA ASP A 27 14.07 2.42 -2.62
C ASP A 27 15.41 2.64 -3.35
N PHE A 28 15.61 2.00 -4.50
CA PHE A 28 16.80 2.22 -5.34
C PHE A 28 16.93 3.69 -5.75
N PHE A 29 15.86 4.28 -6.29
CA PHE A 29 15.83 5.69 -6.70
C PHE A 29 16.16 6.63 -5.53
N ARG A 30 15.53 6.42 -4.37
CA ARG A 30 15.72 7.22 -3.16
C ARG A 30 17.16 7.18 -2.70
N ARG A 31 17.77 5.99 -2.66
CA ARG A 31 19.18 5.81 -2.25
C ARG A 31 20.15 6.49 -3.21
N ARG A 32 19.89 6.43 -4.52
CA ARG A 32 20.74 7.00 -5.57
C ARG A 32 20.68 8.52 -5.62
N THR A 33 19.51 9.10 -5.39
CA THR A 33 19.24 10.54 -5.55
C THR A 33 19.18 11.31 -4.22
N LYS A 34 19.12 10.60 -3.09
CA LYS A 34 18.85 11.18 -1.75
C LYS A 34 17.55 11.98 -1.70
N ALA A 35 16.58 11.67 -2.57
CA ALA A 35 15.27 12.30 -2.53
C ALA A 35 14.54 11.95 -1.23
N ASP A 36 13.77 12.90 -0.70
CA ASP A 36 12.78 12.65 0.35
C ASP A 36 11.53 12.09 -0.31
N VAL A 37 11.23 10.82 -0.08
CA VAL A 37 10.14 10.11 -0.74
C VAL A 37 9.11 9.66 0.28
N LYS A 38 7.84 9.93 -0.01
CA LYS A 38 6.67 9.41 0.70
C LYS A 38 5.75 8.66 -0.26
N VAL A 39 5.00 7.70 0.27
CA VAL A 39 4.09 6.86 -0.53
C VAL A 39 2.67 6.95 0.00
N ILE A 40 1.72 7.13 -0.90
CA ILE A 40 0.29 6.90 -0.65
C ILE A 40 -0.11 5.66 -1.46
N ALA A 41 -0.53 4.62 -0.75
CA ALA A 41 -0.95 3.36 -1.33
C ALA A 41 -2.36 3.00 -0.85
N PRO A 42 -3.42 3.53 -1.51
CA PRO A 42 -4.79 3.31 -1.09
C PRO A 42 -5.13 1.83 -1.01
N VAL A 43 -5.86 1.44 0.04
CA VAL A 43 -6.31 0.07 0.25
C VAL A 43 -7.83 0.05 0.29
N PRO A 44 -8.50 -0.90 -0.37
CA PRO A 44 -9.94 -1.07 -0.25
C PRO A 44 -10.36 -1.11 1.23
N TRP A 45 -11.49 -0.51 1.55
CA TRP A 45 -12.12 -0.68 2.84
C TRP A 45 -12.91 -2.00 2.87
N PHE A 46 -12.79 -2.74 3.94
CA PHE A 46 -13.57 -3.94 4.19
C PHE A 46 -13.81 -4.10 5.70
N PRO A 47 -15.04 -4.40 6.16
CA PRO A 47 -15.39 -4.33 7.57
C PRO A 47 -14.85 -5.47 8.43
N PHE A 48 -14.47 -6.62 7.84
CA PHE A 48 -14.16 -7.83 8.60
C PHE A 48 -12.74 -8.34 8.36
N SER A 49 -12.02 -8.69 9.42
CA SER A 49 -10.65 -9.26 9.36
C SER A 49 -10.61 -10.78 9.52
N ALA A 50 -11.77 -11.45 9.65
CA ALA A 50 -11.82 -12.89 9.88
C ALA A 50 -11.23 -13.69 8.69
N PRO A 51 -10.47 -14.76 8.92
CA PRO A 51 -9.84 -15.56 7.86
C PRO A 51 -10.82 -16.10 6.81
N ALA A 52 -12.09 -16.30 7.18
CA ALA A 52 -13.18 -16.72 6.28
C ALA A 52 -13.37 -15.78 5.07
N PHE A 53 -12.96 -14.51 5.18
CA PHE A 53 -13.08 -13.53 4.09
C PHE A 53 -11.84 -13.45 3.17
N GLY A 54 -10.84 -14.31 3.36
CA GLY A 54 -9.71 -14.49 2.44
C GLY A 54 -8.99 -13.19 2.06
N ARG A 55 -8.97 -12.85 0.76
CA ARG A 55 -8.31 -11.63 0.24
C ARG A 55 -8.87 -10.35 0.87
N TYR A 56 -10.17 -10.30 1.14
CA TYR A 56 -10.82 -9.11 1.71
C TYR A 56 -10.40 -8.88 3.17
N ALA A 57 -10.17 -9.95 3.94
CA ALA A 57 -9.62 -9.85 5.29
C ALA A 57 -8.24 -9.16 5.32
N ARG A 58 -7.43 -9.37 4.27
CA ARG A 58 -6.12 -8.70 4.13
C ARG A 58 -6.27 -7.20 3.88
N PHE A 59 -7.36 -6.76 3.25
CA PHE A 59 -7.66 -5.34 3.17
C PHE A 59 -7.92 -4.81 4.58
N ALA A 60 -8.82 -5.40 5.35
CA ALA A 60 -9.10 -4.97 6.72
C ALA A 60 -7.83 -4.96 7.61
N ALA A 61 -6.94 -5.95 7.45
CA ALA A 61 -5.72 -6.08 8.24
C ALA A 61 -4.58 -5.10 7.86
N ALA A 62 -4.63 -4.43 6.70
CA ALA A 62 -3.58 -3.51 6.31
C ALA A 62 -3.47 -2.31 7.29
N PRO A 63 -2.26 -1.89 7.71
CA PRO A 63 -2.10 -0.74 8.59
C PRO A 63 -2.49 0.56 7.87
N GLY A 64 -3.01 1.57 8.57
CA GLY A 64 -3.33 2.87 7.96
C GLY A 64 -2.09 3.71 7.62
N ARG A 65 -0.98 3.47 8.33
CA ARG A 65 0.34 4.08 8.10
C ARG A 65 1.42 3.11 8.57
N GLU A 66 2.51 3.04 7.83
CA GLU A 66 3.71 2.28 8.22
C GLU A 66 4.98 2.92 7.66
N THR A 67 6.13 2.48 8.18
CA THR A 67 7.45 2.86 7.64
C THR A 67 8.10 1.63 7.04
N ARG A 68 8.42 1.68 5.75
CA ARG A 68 9.06 0.57 5.03
C ARG A 68 10.36 1.04 4.41
N ARG A 69 11.48 0.38 4.69
CA ARG A 69 12.83 0.77 4.19
C ARG A 69 13.17 2.26 4.43
N GLY A 70 12.65 2.83 5.51
CA GLY A 70 12.80 4.25 5.84
C GLY A 70 11.96 5.20 4.98
N ILE A 71 10.90 4.72 4.32
CA ILE A 71 9.91 5.48 3.56
C ILE A 71 8.61 5.52 4.37
N GLU A 72 8.03 6.71 4.58
CA GLU A 72 6.68 6.84 5.16
C GLU A 72 5.63 6.41 4.12
N VAL A 73 4.78 5.45 4.50
CA VAL A 73 3.71 4.92 3.65
C VAL A 73 2.37 5.15 4.35
N ARG A 74 1.38 5.66 3.60
CA ARG A 74 -0.01 5.82 4.06
C ARG A 74 -0.94 4.97 3.22
N HIS A 75 -1.90 4.33 3.88
CA HIS A 75 -2.88 3.44 3.26
C HIS A 75 -4.30 3.96 3.50
N PRO A 76 -4.70 5.07 2.86
CA PRO A 76 -6.05 5.59 2.99
C PRO A 76 -7.06 4.55 2.49
N ARG A 77 -8.20 4.48 3.18
CA ARG A 77 -9.28 3.56 2.87
C ARG A 77 -10.25 4.16 1.88
N TYR A 78 -10.70 3.37 0.92
CA TYR A 78 -11.74 3.78 -0.03
C TYR A 78 -12.80 2.68 -0.18
N ALA A 79 -14.05 3.08 -0.39
CA ALA A 79 -15.14 2.13 -0.55
C ALA A 79 -15.09 1.48 -1.94
N ILE A 80 -15.34 0.18 -2.00
CA ILE A 80 -15.58 -0.55 -3.26
C ILE A 80 -16.98 -1.15 -3.18
N PRO A 81 -17.97 -0.52 -3.81
CA PRO A 81 -19.30 -1.10 -3.90
C PRO A 81 -19.25 -2.43 -4.67
N PRO A 82 -19.98 -3.46 -4.21
CA PRO A 82 -20.07 -4.71 -4.96
C PRO A 82 -20.49 -4.46 -6.41
N LYS A 83 -19.88 -5.20 -7.34
CA LYS A 83 -20.11 -5.12 -8.80
C LYS A 83 -19.67 -3.82 -9.48
N ILE A 84 -18.98 -2.92 -8.77
CA ILE A 84 -18.43 -1.68 -9.34
C ILE A 84 -16.90 -1.70 -9.22
N GLY A 85 -16.18 -1.60 -10.35
CA GLY A 85 -14.71 -1.53 -10.36
C GLY A 85 -13.98 -2.84 -10.05
N MET A 86 -14.68 -3.98 -10.02
CA MET A 86 -14.08 -5.32 -10.00
C MET A 86 -13.93 -5.80 -11.44
N THR A 87 -12.80 -5.48 -12.09
CA THR A 87 -12.39 -6.10 -13.36
C THR A 87 -11.54 -7.33 -13.08
#